data_AF-A0A5N4CRS9-F1
#
_entry.id   AF-A0A5N4CRS9-F1
#
_cell.length_a   1.000
_cell.length_b   1.000
_cell.length_c   1.000
_cell.angle_alpha   90.00
_cell.angle_beta   90.00
_cell.angle_gamma   90.00
#
_symmetry.space_group_name_H-M   'P 1'
#
loop_
_entity.id
_entity.type
_entity.pdbx_description
1 polymer ?
#
loop_
_entity_poly.entity_id
_entity_poly.type
_entity_poly.pdbx_seq_one_letter_code
_entity_poly.pdbx_strand_id
1 'polypeptide(L)'
;MPRAGLCSCWGGWVLPLLLVYVCYLLLGATIFQLLEKQAEAQSRDQFQFEKLRFLENYTCLDQQALEQFLQVIMEAWVKGVNPKGNSTNPSNWDFGSRYGNLAPSTEAGQVFCVFYALVGIPLNVVFLNHLGTGLRAHLTTLERWEDQPRRSQLLRTLGLALFLSLGTVVVLIFPPMVFSHVEGWSFSEGFYFAFITLSTIGFGDYVVGTDPSKHYISVYRSLAAIWILLGLAWLALILPLGPLLLHRCSHLWLLSRGLILKDGGAPETDGLPRLQKIPISA
;
A
#
# COMPACT_ATOMS: atom_id res chain seq x y z
N MET A 1 2.02 -23.09 46.82
CA MET A 1 2.66 -23.05 45.49
C MET A 1 1.59 -22.80 44.43
N PRO A 2 1.53 -21.62 43.80
CA PRO A 2 0.59 -21.40 42.71
C PRO A 2 1.16 -22.03 41.43
N ARG A 3 0.41 -22.95 40.81
CA ARG A 3 0.71 -23.43 39.46
C ARG A 3 0.44 -22.30 38.47
N ALA A 4 1.48 -21.92 37.73
CA ALA A 4 1.45 -20.86 36.73
C ALA A 4 0.35 -21.09 35.69
N GLY A 5 -0.60 -20.16 35.62
CA GLY A 5 -1.60 -20.08 34.56
C GLY A 5 -1.01 -19.45 33.30
N LEU A 6 -0.10 -20.13 32.62
CA LEU A 6 0.41 -19.67 31.31
C LEU A 6 -0.52 -20.02 30.13
N CYS A 7 -1.59 -20.78 30.36
CA CYS A 7 -2.42 -21.34 29.29
C CYS A 7 -3.79 -20.67 29.08
N SER A 8 -4.00 -19.44 29.57
CA SER A 8 -5.31 -18.76 29.46
C SER A 8 -5.32 -17.46 28.65
N CYS A 9 -4.16 -16.98 28.14
CA CYS A 9 -4.08 -15.69 27.42
C CYS A 9 -4.10 -15.79 25.89
N TRP A 10 -3.94 -16.99 25.31
CA TRP A 10 -4.20 -17.22 23.90
C TRP A 10 -5.67 -17.59 23.76
N GLY A 11 -6.53 -16.57 23.72
CA GLY A 11 -7.97 -16.75 23.55
C GLY A 11 -8.28 -17.64 22.33
N GLY A 12 -9.38 -18.40 22.40
CA GLY A 12 -9.77 -19.38 21.37
C GLY A 12 -9.90 -18.84 19.93
N TRP A 13 -9.81 -17.52 19.73
CA TRP A 13 -9.81 -16.84 18.43
C TRP A 13 -8.44 -16.78 17.73
N VAL A 14 -7.32 -16.95 18.45
CA VAL A 14 -5.98 -16.87 17.85
C VAL A 14 -5.74 -18.02 16.86
N LEU A 15 -6.09 -19.24 17.27
CA LEU A 15 -5.91 -20.45 16.44
C LEU A 15 -6.73 -20.41 15.13
N PRO A 16 -8.04 -20.06 15.12
CA PRO A 16 -8.78 -19.96 13.87
C PRO A 16 -8.30 -18.79 12.99
N LEU A 17 -7.85 -17.66 13.56
CA LEU A 17 -7.25 -16.57 12.78
C LEU A 17 -5.94 -17.00 12.10
N LEU A 18 -5.09 -17.74 12.82
CA LEU A 18 -3.87 -18.30 12.26
C LEU A 18 -4.19 -19.27 11.11
N LEU A 19 -5.19 -20.12 11.30
CA LEU A 19 -5.62 -21.08 10.27
C LEU A 19 -6.12 -20.36 9.01
N VAL A 20 -6.95 -19.33 9.15
CA VAL A 20 -7.40 -18.51 8.01
C VAL A 20 -6.22 -17.85 7.30
N TYR A 21 -5.26 -17.31 8.05
CA TYR A 21 -4.07 -16.66 7.48
C TYR A 21 -3.19 -17.66 6.71
N VAL A 22 -2.94 -18.85 7.26
CA VAL A 22 -2.19 -19.90 6.56
C VAL A 22 -2.92 -20.35 5.29
N CYS A 23 -4.24 -20.55 5.35
CA CYS A 23 -5.04 -20.87 4.17
C CYS A 23 -4.94 -19.78 3.09
N TYR A 24 -4.97 -18.50 3.48
CA TYR A 24 -4.79 -17.38 2.56
C TYR A 24 -3.42 -17.40 1.86
N LEU A 25 -2.34 -17.64 2.61
CA LEU A 25 -0.99 -17.75 2.04
C LEU A 25 -0.85 -18.93 1.09
N LEU A 26 -1.38 -20.10 1.45
CA LEU A 26 -1.34 -21.30 0.60
C LEU A 26 -2.14 -21.09 -0.69
N LEU A 27 -3.32 -20.48 -0.60
CA LEU A 27 -4.12 -20.13 -1.77
C LEU A 27 -3.39 -19.15 -2.68
N GLY A 28 -2.76 -18.10 -2.13
CA GLY A 28 -1.96 -17.17 -2.90
C GLY A 28 -0.79 -17.86 -3.61
N ALA A 29 -0.05 -18.71 -2.89
CA ALA A 29 1.08 -19.45 -3.44
C ALA A 29 0.68 -20.40 -4.58
N THR A 30 -0.44 -21.12 -4.44
CA THR A 30 -0.92 -22.02 -5.51
C THR A 30 -1.38 -21.23 -6.73
N ILE A 31 -2.07 -20.10 -6.56
CA ILE A 31 -2.48 -19.24 -7.67
C ILE A 31 -1.25 -18.69 -8.40
N PHE A 32 -0.27 -18.12 -7.69
CA PHE A 32 0.96 -17.63 -8.32
C PHE A 32 1.72 -18.75 -9.02
N GLN A 33 1.83 -19.94 -8.41
CA GLN A 33 2.46 -21.08 -9.06
C GLN A 33 1.74 -21.47 -10.36
N LEU A 34 0.40 -21.45 -10.39
CA LEU A 34 -0.36 -21.78 -11.58
C LEU A 34 -0.21 -20.74 -12.70
N LEU A 35 -0.15 -19.45 -12.34
CA LEU A 35 -0.03 -18.36 -13.29
C LEU A 35 1.39 -18.20 -13.83
N GLU A 36 2.40 -18.26 -12.95
CA GLU A 36 3.78 -17.89 -13.28
C GLU A 36 4.65 -19.07 -13.74
N LYS A 37 4.36 -20.31 -13.31
CA LYS A 37 5.23 -21.46 -13.61
C LYS A 37 5.39 -21.72 -15.11
N GLN A 38 4.33 -21.53 -15.88
CA GLN A 38 4.39 -21.73 -17.33
C GLN A 38 5.18 -20.60 -18.01
N ALA A 39 4.98 -19.35 -17.58
CA ALA A 39 5.69 -18.19 -18.10
C ALA A 39 7.20 -18.25 -17.77
N GLU A 40 7.55 -18.70 -16.56
CA GLU A 40 8.92 -18.95 -16.14
C GLU A 40 9.59 -20.01 -17.01
N ALA A 41 8.93 -21.16 -17.22
CA ALA A 41 9.44 -22.24 -18.05
C ALA A 41 9.70 -21.77 -19.49
N GLN A 42 8.75 -21.04 -20.09
CA GLN A 42 8.91 -20.46 -21.42
C GLN A 42 10.06 -19.46 -21.49
N SER A 43 10.19 -18.58 -20.50
CA SER A 43 11.27 -17.59 -20.45
C SER A 43 12.64 -18.24 -20.31
N ARG A 44 12.74 -19.31 -19.51
CA ARG A 44 13.97 -20.10 -19.36
C ARG A 44 14.34 -20.80 -20.67
N ASP A 45 13.39 -21.44 -21.33
CA ASP A 45 13.63 -22.17 -22.57
C ASP A 45 14.02 -21.20 -23.70
N GLN A 46 13.36 -20.03 -23.78
CA GLN A 46 13.72 -18.96 -24.71
C GLN A 46 15.13 -18.44 -24.48
N PHE A 47 15.53 -18.23 -23.21
CA PHE A 47 16.89 -17.80 -22.87
C PHE A 47 17.94 -18.82 -23.31
N GLN A 48 17.71 -20.12 -23.03
CA GLN A 48 18.63 -21.17 -23.45
C GLN A 48 18.70 -21.29 -24.97
N PHE A 49 17.57 -21.20 -25.66
CA PHE A 49 17.51 -21.24 -27.11
C PHE A 49 18.29 -20.08 -27.75
N GLU A 50 18.08 -18.84 -27.31
CA GLU A 50 18.81 -17.68 -27.82
C GLU A 50 20.31 -17.75 -27.51
N LYS A 51 20.69 -18.28 -26.34
CA LYS A 51 22.10 -18.53 -25.99
C LYS A 51 22.75 -19.51 -26.96
N LEU A 52 22.11 -20.65 -27.25
CA LEU A 52 22.63 -21.65 -28.19
C LEU A 52 22.69 -21.10 -29.62
N ARG A 53 21.65 -20.38 -30.05
CA ARG A 53 21.59 -19.71 -31.36
C ARG A 53 22.74 -18.70 -31.52
N PHE A 54 23.07 -17.97 -30.46
CA PHE A 54 24.19 -17.04 -30.47
C PHE A 54 25.54 -17.77 -30.61
N LEU A 55 25.74 -18.88 -29.90
CA LEU A 55 26.95 -19.71 -30.02
C LEU A 55 27.08 -20.35 -31.41
N GLU A 56 25.97 -20.77 -32.02
CA GLU A 56 25.98 -21.32 -33.38
C GLU A 56 26.38 -20.26 -34.42
N ASN A 57 25.92 -19.02 -34.26
CA ASN A 57 26.27 -17.91 -35.15
C ASN A 57 27.73 -17.44 -34.98
N TYR A 58 28.31 -17.63 -33.80
CA TYR A 58 29.68 -17.21 -33.46
C TYR A 58 30.54 -18.40 -33.05
N THR A 59 30.96 -19.19 -34.03
CA THR A 59 31.77 -20.41 -33.84
C THR A 59 33.15 -20.18 -33.20
N CYS A 60 33.63 -18.93 -33.16
CA CYS A 60 34.86 -18.56 -32.45
C CYS A 60 34.68 -18.38 -30.94
N LEU A 61 33.43 -18.39 -30.45
CA LEU A 61 33.09 -18.16 -29.06
C LEU A 61 32.71 -19.48 -28.39
N ASP A 62 33.44 -19.86 -27.34
CA ASP A 62 33.11 -21.03 -26.54
C ASP A 62 32.04 -20.71 -25.48
N GLN A 63 31.29 -21.72 -25.06
CA GLN A 63 30.20 -21.58 -24.08
C GLN A 63 30.72 -21.00 -22.76
N GLN A 64 31.89 -21.45 -22.29
CA GLN A 64 32.47 -20.98 -21.04
C GLN A 64 32.85 -19.50 -21.09
N ALA A 65 33.38 -19.04 -22.23
CA ALA A 65 33.72 -17.62 -22.43
C ALA A 65 32.46 -16.75 -22.44
N LEU A 66 31.37 -17.21 -23.06
CA LEU A 66 30.09 -16.52 -23.04
C LEU A 66 29.50 -16.43 -21.63
N GLU A 67 29.55 -17.52 -20.86
CA GLU A 67 29.05 -17.54 -19.47
C GLU A 67 29.86 -16.62 -18.55
N GLN A 68 31.19 -16.58 -18.70
CA GLN A 68 32.04 -15.63 -17.97
C GLN A 68 31.68 -14.18 -18.31
N PHE A 69 31.48 -13.86 -19.58
CA PHE A 69 31.07 -12.52 -19.99
C PHE A 69 29.68 -12.16 -19.47
N LEU A 70 28.73 -13.10 -19.54
CA LEU A 70 27.38 -12.90 -19.00
C LEU A 70 27.41 -12.67 -17.49
N GLN A 71 28.27 -13.38 -16.76
CA GLN A 71 28.45 -13.19 -15.32
C GLN A 71 28.92 -11.77 -15.00
N VAL A 72 29.86 -11.22 -15.76
CA VAL A 72 30.32 -9.83 -15.61
C VAL A 72 29.18 -8.83 -15.86
N ILE A 73 28.39 -9.05 -16.92
CA ILE A 73 27.23 -8.21 -17.23
C ILE A 73 26.19 -8.26 -16.11
N MET A 74 25.85 -9.45 -15.63
CA MET A 74 24.87 -9.63 -14.56
C MET A 74 25.36 -9.00 -13.25
N GLU A 75 26.65 -9.14 -12.92
CA GLU A 75 27.23 -8.50 -11.74
C GLU A 75 27.18 -6.97 -11.83
N ALA A 76 27.50 -6.41 -13.01
CA ALA A 76 27.38 -4.98 -13.27
C ALA A 76 25.93 -4.49 -13.14
N TRP A 77 24.96 -5.25 -13.68
CA TRP A 77 23.53 -4.93 -13.59
C TRP A 77 23.02 -4.92 -12.14
N VAL A 78 23.38 -5.94 -11.34
CA VAL A 78 23.00 -6.00 -9.92
C VAL A 78 23.62 -4.83 -9.13
N LYS A 79 24.80 -4.36 -9.54
CA LYS A 79 25.43 -3.14 -8.98
C LYS A 79 24.83 -1.83 -9.51
N GLY A 80 23.80 -1.91 -10.36
CA GLY A 80 23.09 -0.76 -10.92
C GLY A 80 23.80 -0.11 -12.10
N VAL A 81 24.71 -0.80 -12.78
CA VAL A 81 25.36 -0.31 -13.99
C VAL A 81 24.60 -0.85 -15.20
N ASN A 82 24.13 0.04 -16.08
CA ASN A 82 23.45 -0.38 -17.30
C ASN A 82 24.48 -0.88 -18.33
N PRO A 83 24.45 -2.17 -18.73
CA PRO A 83 25.38 -2.73 -19.71
C PRO A 83 25.06 -2.28 -21.15
N LYS A 84 23.85 -1.75 -21.38
CA LYS A 84 23.40 -1.24 -22.65
C LYS A 84 23.64 0.27 -22.71
N GLY A 85 24.72 0.70 -23.35
CA GLY A 85 25.01 2.11 -23.59
C GLY A 85 26.49 2.44 -23.75
N ASN A 86 26.76 3.70 -24.10
CA ASN A 86 28.10 4.28 -24.07
C ASN A 86 28.44 4.72 -22.62
N SER A 87 29.73 4.77 -22.26
CA SER A 87 30.24 5.02 -20.88
C SER A 87 29.89 6.38 -20.25
N THR A 88 29.01 7.17 -20.86
CA THR A 88 28.60 8.51 -20.43
C THR A 88 27.28 8.55 -19.68
N ASN A 89 26.74 7.41 -19.25
CA ASN A 89 25.53 7.41 -18.40
C ASN A 89 25.80 8.21 -17.10
N PRO A 90 24.90 9.14 -16.73
CA PRO A 90 25.05 9.91 -15.50
C PRO A 90 25.04 8.98 -14.28
N SER A 91 25.65 9.43 -13.17
CA SER A 91 25.72 8.61 -11.97
C SER A 91 24.31 8.36 -11.43
N ASN A 92 24.04 7.09 -11.13
CA ASN A 92 22.78 6.66 -10.54
C ASN A 92 22.62 7.11 -9.07
N TRP A 93 23.69 7.62 -8.46
CA TRP A 93 23.70 8.15 -7.09
C TRP A 93 23.68 9.68 -7.03
N ASP A 94 23.62 10.38 -8.17
CA ASP A 94 23.50 11.84 -8.20
C ASP A 94 22.17 12.28 -7.58
N PHE A 95 22.13 13.49 -7.00
CA PHE A 95 20.98 13.93 -6.18
C PHE A 95 19.64 13.96 -6.92
N GLY A 96 19.63 14.16 -8.24
CA GLY A 96 18.43 14.06 -9.09
C GLY A 96 18.10 12.64 -9.55
N SER A 97 19.06 11.71 -9.42
CA SER A 97 19.00 10.33 -9.91
C SER A 97 18.54 9.31 -8.84
N ARG A 98 18.22 9.76 -7.61
CA ARG A 98 18.12 8.94 -6.38
C ARG A 98 16.94 7.94 -6.26
N TYR A 99 16.22 7.65 -7.34
CA TYR A 99 15.02 6.79 -7.29
C TYR A 99 15.05 5.76 -8.42
N GLY A 100 15.97 4.81 -8.31
CA GLY A 100 16.03 3.59 -9.11
C GLY A 100 16.10 2.37 -8.20
N ASN A 101 16.07 1.15 -8.77
CA ASN A 101 16.32 -0.09 -8.03
C ASN A 101 17.81 -0.21 -7.68
N LEU A 102 18.26 0.61 -6.76
CA LEU A 102 19.64 0.69 -6.32
C LEU A 102 19.72 0.29 -4.86
N ALA A 103 20.65 -0.59 -4.55
CA ALA A 103 20.98 -0.97 -3.19
C ALA A 103 22.43 -0.58 -2.88
N PRO A 104 22.76 -0.16 -1.65
CA PRO A 104 24.13 0.10 -1.26
C PRO A 104 24.97 -1.18 -1.36
N SER A 105 26.04 -1.14 -2.14
CA SER A 105 26.97 -2.25 -2.32
C SER A 105 28.21 -2.17 -1.44
N THR A 106 28.45 -1.03 -0.78
CA THR A 106 29.57 -0.84 0.13
C THR A 106 29.19 -1.20 1.56
N GLU A 107 30.11 -1.82 2.30
CA GLU A 107 29.93 -2.16 3.72
C GLU A 107 29.49 -0.93 4.55
N ALA A 108 30.19 0.20 4.37
CA ALA A 108 29.86 1.44 5.04
C ALA A 108 28.46 1.96 4.68
N GLY A 109 28.06 1.85 3.40
CA GLY A 109 26.74 2.26 2.92
C GLY A 109 25.61 1.39 3.47
N GLN A 110 25.84 0.09 3.58
CA GLN A 110 24.88 -0.86 4.17
C GLN A 110 24.70 -0.60 5.67
N VAL A 111 25.79 -0.44 6.41
CA VAL A 111 25.74 -0.09 7.85
C VAL A 111 25.02 1.24 8.06
N PHE A 112 25.35 2.27 7.28
CA PHE A 112 24.67 3.55 7.33
C PHE A 112 23.17 3.42 7.02
N CYS A 113 22.80 2.64 6.01
CA CYS A 113 21.40 2.40 5.62
C CYS A 113 20.57 1.82 6.78
N VAL A 114 21.13 0.88 7.56
CA VAL A 114 20.46 0.29 8.73
C VAL A 114 20.15 1.37 9.77
N PHE A 115 21.12 2.20 10.16
CA PHE A 115 20.90 3.27 11.13
C PHE A 115 19.95 4.36 10.60
N TYR A 116 20.08 4.71 9.32
CA TYR A 116 19.19 5.66 8.66
C TYR A 116 17.74 5.15 8.65
N ALA A 117 17.50 3.88 8.35
CA ALA A 117 16.18 3.27 8.36
C ALA A 117 15.59 3.16 9.78
N LEU A 118 16.42 2.85 10.78
CA LEU A 118 15.98 2.74 12.18
C LEU A 118 15.38 4.06 12.71
N VAL A 119 15.97 5.20 12.33
CA VAL A 119 15.43 6.53 12.67
C VAL A 119 14.35 6.98 11.68
N GLY A 120 14.54 6.69 10.39
CA GLY A 120 13.68 7.16 9.30
C GLY A 120 12.29 6.53 9.28
N ILE A 121 12.17 5.22 9.56
CA ILE A 121 10.87 4.53 9.57
C ILE A 121 9.93 5.11 10.64
N PRO A 122 10.33 5.22 11.94
CA PRO A 122 9.50 5.85 12.95
C PRO A 122 9.15 7.31 12.60
N LEU A 123 10.13 8.08 12.11
CA LEU A 123 9.91 9.47 11.71
C LEU A 123 8.86 9.57 10.58
N ASN A 124 8.95 8.72 9.56
CA ASN A 124 7.98 8.68 8.47
C ASN A 124 6.58 8.30 8.97
N VAL A 125 6.46 7.35 9.91
CA VAL A 125 5.16 7.00 10.50
C VAL A 125 4.55 8.19 11.25
N VAL A 126 5.34 8.89 12.07
CA VAL A 126 4.88 10.09 12.79
C VAL A 126 4.47 11.19 11.81
N PHE A 127 5.28 11.43 10.78
CA PHE A 127 4.99 12.42 9.75
C PHE A 127 3.69 12.10 8.99
N LEU A 128 3.51 10.86 8.53
CA LEU A 128 2.30 10.42 7.84
C LEU A 128 1.07 10.50 8.74
N ASN A 129 1.20 10.18 10.04
CA ASN A 129 0.12 10.37 11.00
C ASN A 129 -0.25 11.85 11.17
N HIS A 130 0.73 12.74 11.27
CA HIS A 130 0.47 14.18 11.34
C HIS A 130 -0.20 14.71 10.07
N LEU A 131 0.27 14.32 8.88
CA LEU A 131 -0.38 14.68 7.62
C LEU A 131 -1.83 14.15 7.56
N GLY A 132 -2.05 12.89 7.95
CA GLY A 132 -3.38 12.29 8.00
C GLY A 132 -4.32 13.01 8.97
N THR A 133 -3.85 13.37 10.17
CA THR A 133 -4.64 14.14 11.15
C THR A 133 -4.91 15.58 10.71
N GLY A 134 -3.96 16.24 10.05
CA GLY A 134 -4.15 17.57 9.46
C GLY A 134 -5.25 17.54 8.40
N LEU A 135 -5.22 16.55 7.50
CA LEU A 135 -6.26 16.36 6.49
C LEU A 135 -7.63 16.09 7.12
N ARG A 136 -7.69 15.31 8.21
CA ARG A 136 -8.92 15.11 9.00
C ARG A 136 -9.41 16.42 9.63
N ALA A 137 -8.53 17.22 10.21
CA ALA A 137 -8.89 18.49 10.84
C ALA A 137 -9.54 19.45 9.83
N HIS A 138 -8.99 19.53 8.61
CA HIS A 138 -9.60 20.29 7.53
C HIS A 138 -11.00 19.78 7.16
N LEU A 139 -11.18 18.46 7.04
CA LEU A 139 -12.50 17.86 6.79
C LEU A 139 -13.50 18.20 7.90
N THR A 140 -13.12 18.05 9.17
CA THR A 140 -14.00 18.38 10.30
C THR A 140 -14.29 19.88 10.42
N THR A 141 -13.39 20.73 9.94
CA THR A 141 -13.61 22.17 9.91
C THR A 141 -14.67 22.50 8.88
N LEU A 142 -14.59 21.93 7.68
CA LEU A 142 -15.64 22.05 6.65
C LEU A 142 -16.99 21.53 7.16
N GLU A 143 -17.00 20.45 7.96
CA GLU A 143 -18.23 19.92 8.55
C GLU A 143 -18.83 20.80 9.65
N ARG A 144 -18.05 21.64 10.34
CA ARG A 144 -18.56 22.57 11.37
C ARG A 144 -19.33 23.75 10.79
N TRP A 145 -19.23 24.00 9.48
CA TRP A 145 -20.00 25.05 8.81
C TRP A 145 -21.45 24.63 8.49
N GLU A 146 -21.81 23.37 8.72
CA GLU A 146 -23.12 22.83 8.36
C GLU A 146 -23.97 22.50 9.61
N ASP A 147 -24.64 23.53 10.14
CA ASP A 147 -25.54 23.47 11.29
C ASP A 147 -26.92 22.85 10.93
N GLN A 148 -27.12 21.54 11.12
CA GLN A 148 -28.47 20.92 11.24
C GLN A 148 -28.41 19.51 11.88
N PRO A 149 -29.48 18.98 12.56
CA PRO A 149 -29.29 18.01 13.64
C PRO A 149 -29.66 16.53 13.40
N ARG A 150 -30.20 16.07 12.25
CA ARG A 150 -30.50 14.61 12.08
C ARG A 150 -30.47 14.07 10.66
N ARG A 151 -31.02 14.80 9.68
CA ARG A 151 -30.89 14.50 8.24
C ARG A 151 -29.45 14.70 7.74
N SER A 152 -28.74 15.60 8.42
CA SER A 152 -27.32 15.91 8.27
C SER A 152 -26.38 14.74 8.59
N GLN A 153 -26.69 13.85 9.55
CA GLN A 153 -25.78 12.76 9.90
C GLN A 153 -25.65 11.69 8.79
N LEU A 154 -26.77 11.36 8.14
CA LEU A 154 -26.80 10.48 6.97
C LEU A 154 -26.05 11.13 5.79
N LEU A 155 -26.42 12.35 5.44
CA LEU A 155 -25.79 13.11 4.35
C LEU A 155 -24.29 13.32 4.57
N ARG A 156 -23.86 13.55 5.81
CA ARG A 156 -22.46 13.70 6.20
C ARG A 156 -21.68 12.39 6.10
N THR A 157 -22.26 11.28 6.57
CA THR A 157 -21.61 9.97 6.45
C THR A 157 -21.47 9.57 4.98
N LEU A 158 -22.52 9.80 4.18
CA LEU A 158 -22.49 9.57 2.74
C LEU A 158 -21.51 10.52 2.02
N GLY A 159 -21.47 11.80 2.40
CA GLY A 159 -20.55 12.79 1.85
C GLY A 159 -19.09 12.46 2.15
N LEU A 160 -18.76 12.05 3.38
CA LEU A 160 -17.42 11.60 3.74
C LEU A 160 -17.05 10.32 2.99
N ALA A 161 -17.97 9.36 2.88
CA ALA A 161 -17.74 8.13 2.12
C ALA A 161 -17.50 8.41 0.63
N LEU A 162 -18.25 9.34 0.04
CA LEU A 162 -18.10 9.77 -1.35
C LEU A 162 -16.80 10.55 -1.59
N PHE A 163 -16.43 11.44 -0.67
CA PHE A 163 -15.16 12.17 -0.74
C PHE A 163 -13.96 11.22 -0.66
N LEU A 164 -13.99 10.27 0.29
CA LEU A 164 -12.92 9.28 0.45
C LEU A 164 -12.86 8.32 -0.75
N SER A 165 -14.00 7.87 -1.27
CA SER A 165 -14.01 6.98 -2.44
C SER A 165 -13.52 7.71 -3.69
N LEU A 166 -14.01 8.93 -3.95
CA LEU A 166 -13.59 9.74 -5.09
C LEU A 166 -12.10 10.09 -5.02
N GLY A 167 -11.61 10.53 -3.87
CA GLY A 167 -10.18 10.84 -3.72
C GLY A 167 -9.30 9.59 -3.85
N THR A 168 -9.78 8.42 -3.43
CA THR A 168 -9.08 7.14 -3.68
C THR A 168 -9.00 6.83 -5.16
N VAL A 169 -10.10 7.01 -5.91
CA VAL A 169 -10.12 6.86 -7.37
C VAL A 169 -9.14 7.83 -8.02
N VAL A 170 -9.11 9.09 -7.60
CA VAL A 170 -8.16 10.07 -8.15
C VAL A 170 -6.72 9.64 -7.88
N VAL A 171 -6.37 9.31 -6.63
CA VAL A 171 -5.01 8.91 -6.24
C VAL A 171 -4.56 7.61 -6.91
N LEU A 172 -5.47 6.68 -7.18
CA LEU A 172 -5.14 5.38 -7.77
C LEU A 172 -5.28 5.32 -9.30
N ILE A 173 -6.04 6.20 -9.96
CA ILE A 173 -6.30 6.10 -11.41
C ILE A 173 -5.60 7.20 -12.20
N PHE A 174 -5.57 8.43 -11.68
CA PHE A 174 -4.96 9.55 -12.41
C PHE A 174 -3.44 9.38 -12.59
N PRO A 175 -2.64 9.03 -11.56
CA PRO A 175 -1.20 8.85 -11.71
C PRO A 175 -0.80 7.71 -12.66
N PRO A 176 -1.42 6.51 -12.62
CA PRO A 176 -1.20 5.49 -13.64
C PRO A 176 -1.39 5.95 -15.08
N MET A 177 -2.38 6.81 -15.33
CA MET A 177 -2.61 7.37 -16.66
C MET A 177 -1.44 8.25 -17.11
N VAL A 178 -0.92 9.07 -16.19
CA VAL A 178 0.28 9.90 -16.44
C VAL A 178 1.52 9.01 -16.66
N PHE A 179 1.75 8.02 -15.79
CA PHE A 179 2.89 7.10 -15.92
C PHE A 179 2.83 6.29 -17.21
N SER A 180 1.66 5.79 -17.60
CA SER A 180 1.47 5.09 -18.88
C SER A 180 1.89 5.95 -20.07
N HIS A 181 1.53 7.24 -20.07
CA HIS A 181 1.91 8.15 -21.15
C HIS A 181 3.40 8.51 -21.15
N VAL A 182 3.97 8.81 -19.98
CA VAL A 182 5.37 9.26 -19.86
C VAL A 182 6.36 8.09 -20.01
N GLU A 183 6.07 6.97 -19.35
CA GLU A 183 6.93 5.77 -19.36
C GLU A 183 6.67 4.87 -20.55
N GLY A 184 5.63 5.11 -21.35
CA GLY A 184 5.22 4.25 -22.46
C GLY A 184 4.75 2.86 -22.00
N TRP A 185 4.38 2.71 -20.73
CA TRP A 185 3.76 1.51 -20.19
C TRP A 185 2.30 1.42 -20.63
N SER A 186 1.75 0.21 -20.64
CA SER A 186 0.30 0.01 -20.70
C SER A 186 -0.36 0.57 -19.42
N PHE A 187 -1.65 0.89 -19.52
CA PHE A 187 -2.40 1.38 -18.35
C PHE A 187 -2.40 0.35 -17.20
N SER A 188 -2.46 -0.95 -17.51
CA SER A 188 -2.41 -2.03 -16.51
C SER A 188 -1.07 -2.05 -15.76
N GLU A 189 0.05 -1.86 -16.44
CA GLU A 189 1.37 -1.78 -15.82
C GLU A 189 1.51 -0.53 -14.95
N GLY A 190 1.03 0.62 -15.44
CA GLY A 190 1.00 1.85 -14.64
C GLY A 190 0.13 1.71 -13.39
N PHE A 191 -1.01 1.03 -13.48
CA PHE A 191 -1.90 0.77 -12.35
C PHE A 191 -1.28 -0.21 -11.36
N TYR A 192 -0.66 -1.29 -11.86
CA TYR A 192 0.10 -2.24 -11.06
C TYR A 192 1.23 -1.54 -10.30
N PHE A 193 2.05 -0.72 -10.99
CA PHE A 193 3.08 0.10 -10.36
C PHE A 193 2.52 0.97 -9.24
N ALA A 194 1.41 1.67 -9.49
CA ALA A 194 0.83 2.56 -8.48
C ALA A 194 0.31 1.80 -7.25
N PHE A 195 -0.35 0.66 -7.46
CA PHE A 195 -0.84 -0.18 -6.37
C PHE A 195 0.31 -0.77 -5.55
N ILE A 196 1.32 -1.37 -6.20
CA ILE A 196 2.49 -1.98 -5.53
C ILE A 196 3.32 -0.92 -4.77
N THR A 197 3.41 0.29 -5.32
CA THR A 197 4.12 1.40 -4.68
C THR A 197 3.37 1.93 -3.45
N LEU A 198 2.08 2.24 -3.58
CA LEU A 198 1.29 2.80 -2.48
C LEU A 198 0.96 1.78 -1.39
N SER A 199 0.87 0.49 -1.73
CA SER A 199 0.78 -0.60 -0.74
C SER A 199 2.10 -0.87 -0.02
N THR A 200 3.18 -0.17 -0.39
CA THR A 200 4.54 -0.34 0.17
C THR A 200 5.13 -1.75 -0.03
N ILE A 201 4.60 -2.53 -0.98
CA ILE A 201 5.18 -3.83 -1.38
C ILE A 201 6.49 -3.59 -2.14
N GLY A 202 6.46 -2.70 -3.14
CA GLY A 202 7.66 -2.19 -3.82
C GLY A 202 8.56 -3.27 -4.46
N PHE A 203 8.01 -4.08 -5.38
CA PHE A 203 8.81 -5.12 -6.08
C PHE A 203 10.00 -4.56 -6.88
N GLY A 204 9.89 -3.34 -7.40
CA GLY A 204 10.96 -2.72 -8.18
C GLY A 204 11.08 -3.25 -9.61
N ASP A 205 10.12 -4.03 -10.11
CA ASP A 205 10.04 -4.40 -11.52
C ASP A 205 9.71 -3.20 -12.43
N TYR A 206 8.86 -2.28 -11.96
CA TYR A 206 8.57 -1.00 -12.60
C TYR A 206 9.06 0.16 -11.72
N VAL A 207 9.84 1.07 -12.30
CA VAL A 207 10.30 2.30 -11.65
C VAL A 207 10.27 3.46 -12.64
N VAL A 208 9.74 4.60 -12.19
CA VAL A 208 9.59 5.78 -13.02
C VAL A 208 10.92 6.50 -13.26
N GLY A 209 11.10 6.98 -14.48
CA GLY A 209 12.19 7.86 -14.84
C GLY A 209 13.53 7.17 -15.04
N THR A 210 13.61 5.84 -15.15
CA THR A 210 14.87 5.08 -15.21
C THR A 210 15.36 4.75 -16.62
N ASP A 211 14.54 4.89 -17.65
CA ASP A 211 14.91 4.54 -19.02
C ASP A 211 15.93 5.55 -19.60
N PRO A 212 17.19 5.15 -19.88
CA PRO A 212 18.19 6.07 -20.41
C PRO A 212 17.90 6.51 -21.85
N SER A 213 17.01 5.82 -22.56
CA SER A 213 16.61 6.20 -23.92
C SER A 213 15.58 7.35 -23.95
N LYS A 214 15.01 7.71 -22.80
CA LYS A 214 13.98 8.74 -22.68
C LYS A 214 14.51 9.99 -21.97
N HIS A 215 14.13 11.15 -22.51
CA HIS A 215 14.42 12.43 -21.88
C HIS A 215 13.29 12.83 -20.93
N TYR A 216 13.50 12.60 -19.65
CA TYR A 216 12.57 13.03 -18.60
C TYR A 216 12.84 14.47 -18.17
N ILE A 217 11.79 15.15 -17.71
CA ILE A 217 11.93 16.45 -17.04
C ILE A 217 12.61 16.22 -15.68
N SER A 218 13.58 17.06 -15.31
CA SER A 218 14.35 16.94 -14.06
C SER A 218 13.48 16.78 -12.80
N VAL A 219 12.31 17.46 -12.74
CA VAL A 219 11.40 17.41 -11.59
C VAL A 219 10.49 16.18 -11.55
N TYR A 220 10.44 15.37 -12.62
CA TYR A 220 9.46 14.28 -12.75
C TYR A 220 9.56 13.25 -11.61
N ARG A 221 10.79 12.83 -11.25
CA ARG A 221 11.00 11.90 -10.14
C ARG A 221 10.60 12.50 -8.79
N SER A 222 10.86 13.80 -8.58
CA SER A 222 10.42 14.51 -7.38
C SER A 222 8.89 14.62 -7.30
N LEU A 223 8.21 14.85 -8.43
CA LEU A 223 6.75 14.85 -8.50
C LEU A 223 6.18 13.47 -8.17
N ALA A 224 6.79 12.39 -8.67
CA ALA A 224 6.41 11.03 -8.30
C ALA A 224 6.60 10.77 -6.79
N ALA A 225 7.72 11.21 -6.19
CA ALA A 225 7.95 11.09 -4.76
C ALA A 225 6.91 11.88 -3.94
N ILE A 226 6.55 13.09 -4.36
CA ILE A 226 5.48 13.88 -3.73
C ILE A 226 4.14 13.15 -3.83
N TRP A 227 3.82 12.59 -4.99
CA TRP A 227 2.62 11.78 -5.16
C TRP A 227 2.60 10.56 -4.22
N ILE A 228 3.71 9.83 -4.08
CA ILE A 228 3.83 8.71 -3.13
C ILE A 228 3.54 9.19 -1.71
N LEU A 229 4.16 10.30 -1.27
CA LEU A 229 3.92 10.86 0.06
C LEU A 229 2.43 11.22 0.28
N LEU A 230 1.80 11.87 -0.70
CA LEU A 230 0.37 12.21 -0.64
C LEU A 230 -0.52 10.96 -0.64
N GLY A 231 -0.19 9.97 -1.45
CA GLY A 231 -0.92 8.71 -1.53
C GLY A 231 -0.81 7.89 -0.24
N LEU A 232 0.37 7.83 0.38
CA LEU A 232 0.57 7.21 1.69
C LEU A 232 -0.19 7.95 2.80
N ALA A 233 -0.18 9.28 2.78
CA ALA A 233 -0.98 10.08 3.72
C ALA A 233 -2.49 9.84 3.53
N TRP A 234 -2.94 9.68 2.28
CA TRP A 234 -4.32 9.32 1.94
C TRP A 234 -4.69 7.90 2.42
N LEU A 235 -3.80 6.92 2.28
CA LEU A 235 -4.00 5.58 2.83
C LEU A 235 -4.04 5.60 4.37
N ALA A 236 -3.17 6.36 5.02
CA ALA A 236 -3.20 6.57 6.48
C ALA A 236 -4.51 7.22 6.95
N LEU A 237 -5.16 8.01 6.09
CA LEU A 237 -6.51 8.54 6.33
C LEU A 237 -7.58 7.44 6.23
N ILE A 238 -7.56 6.67 5.14
CA ILE A 238 -8.57 5.64 4.84
C ILE A 238 -8.52 4.49 5.82
N LEU A 239 -7.35 3.92 6.13
CA LEU A 239 -7.26 2.67 6.89
C LEU A 239 -8.01 2.73 8.25
N PRO A 240 -7.91 3.82 9.03
CA PRO A 240 -8.70 3.95 10.26
C PRO A 240 -10.16 4.40 10.05
N LEU A 241 -10.46 5.18 9.01
CA LEU A 241 -11.81 5.73 8.77
C LEU A 241 -12.74 4.78 8.00
N GLY A 242 -12.18 3.90 7.16
CA GLY A 242 -12.92 2.96 6.32
C GLY A 242 -13.80 2.01 7.14
N PRO A 243 -13.26 1.30 8.15
CA PRO A 243 -14.06 0.44 9.01
C PRO A 243 -15.14 1.21 9.78
N LEU A 244 -14.82 2.41 10.28
CA LEU A 244 -15.77 3.27 10.99
C LEU A 244 -16.94 3.69 10.08
N LEU A 245 -16.64 4.07 8.84
CA LEU A 245 -17.65 4.41 7.84
C LEU A 245 -18.48 3.20 7.44
N LEU A 246 -17.85 2.04 7.22
CA LEU A 246 -18.56 0.81 6.89
C LEU A 246 -19.55 0.44 8.00
N HIS A 247 -19.12 0.53 9.25
CA HIS A 247 -19.99 0.29 10.41
C HIS A 247 -21.13 1.32 10.52
N ARG A 248 -20.85 2.61 10.31
CA ARG A 248 -21.91 3.63 10.32
C ARG A 248 -22.90 3.42 9.17
N CYS A 249 -22.43 3.15 7.97
CA CYS A 249 -23.26 2.86 6.80
C CYS A 249 -24.12 1.62 7.01
N SER A 250 -23.57 0.53 7.55
CA SER A 250 -24.34 -0.69 7.83
C SER A 250 -25.43 -0.45 8.88
N HIS A 251 -25.10 0.27 9.96
CA HIS A 251 -26.07 0.65 11.00
C HIS A 251 -27.19 1.56 10.46
N LEU A 252 -26.83 2.56 9.65
CA LEU A 252 -27.78 3.48 9.02
C LEU A 252 -28.67 2.76 7.99
N TRP A 253 -28.11 1.80 7.25
CA TRP A 253 -28.84 0.94 6.33
C TRP A 253 -29.85 0.03 7.07
N LEU A 254 -29.44 -0.58 8.18
CA LEU A 254 -30.33 -1.37 9.05
C LEU A 254 -31.47 -0.54 9.64
N LEU A 255 -31.18 0.69 10.09
CA LEU A 255 -32.19 1.65 10.56
C LEU A 255 -33.15 2.05 9.44
N SER A 256 -32.66 2.30 8.22
CA SER A 256 -33.54 2.62 7.08
C SER A 256 -34.46 1.46 6.68
N ARG A 257 -34.07 0.22 7.00
CA ARG A 257 -34.90 -0.98 6.82
C ARG A 257 -35.83 -1.27 8.00
N GLY A 258 -35.84 -0.44 9.04
CA GLY A 258 -36.74 -0.57 10.19
C GLY A 258 -36.48 -1.78 11.09
N LEU A 259 -35.31 -2.42 10.99
CA LEU A 259 -34.98 -3.67 11.71
C LEU A 259 -34.58 -3.46 13.19
N ILE A 260 -34.40 -2.21 13.65
CA ILE A 260 -33.97 -1.84 15.03
C ILE A 260 -35.06 -1.02 15.75
N LEU A 261 -36.34 -1.37 15.62
CA LEU A 261 -37.45 -0.75 16.37
C LEU A 261 -38.35 -1.77 17.10
N LYS A 262 -37.80 -2.93 17.48
CA LYS A 262 -38.53 -3.91 18.29
C LYS A 262 -37.69 -4.47 19.45
N ASP A 263 -37.12 -3.57 20.25
CA ASP A 263 -36.61 -3.92 21.60
C ASP A 263 -36.81 -2.77 22.61
N GLY A 264 -37.88 -1.99 22.42
CA GLY A 264 -38.34 -0.96 23.36
C GLY A 264 -39.76 -1.26 23.84
N GLY A 265 -40.00 -2.48 24.32
CA GLY A 265 -41.23 -2.82 25.03
C GLY A 265 -41.23 -2.13 26.39
N ALA A 266 -42.16 -1.20 26.59
CA ALA A 266 -42.47 -0.69 27.92
C ALA A 266 -42.93 -1.85 28.83
N PRO A 267 -42.42 -1.98 30.07
CA PRO A 267 -43.09 -2.82 31.05
C PRO A 267 -44.30 -2.06 31.58
N GLU A 268 -45.43 -2.76 31.56
CA GLU A 268 -46.71 -2.38 32.15
C GLU A 268 -46.55 -1.80 33.55
N THR A 269 -47.33 -0.75 33.80
CA THR A 269 -47.67 -0.25 35.13
C THR A 269 -48.40 -1.34 35.90
N ASP A 270 -47.76 -1.88 36.95
CA ASP A 270 -48.48 -2.62 37.98
C ASP A 270 -48.02 -2.17 39.39
N GLY A 271 -48.98 -2.05 40.30
CA GLY A 271 -49.00 -1.04 41.36
C GLY A 271 -48.10 -1.24 42.60
N LEU A 272 -47.80 -0.12 43.28
CA LEU A 272 -47.63 0.04 44.74
C LEU A 272 -47.57 1.55 45.10
N PRO A 273 -47.74 2.00 46.36
CA PRO A 273 -48.63 3.10 46.72
C PRO A 273 -47.91 4.46 46.87
N ARG A 274 -48.70 5.54 46.78
CA ARG A 274 -48.30 6.93 46.98
C ARG A 274 -47.50 7.13 48.28
N LEU A 275 -46.25 7.58 48.13
CA LEU A 275 -45.46 8.15 49.23
C LEU A 275 -45.92 9.60 49.50
N GLN A 276 -46.33 9.80 50.74
CA GLN A 276 -46.89 11.01 51.32
C GLN A 276 -45.85 12.14 51.35
N LYS A 277 -46.20 13.32 50.81
CA LYS A 277 -45.39 14.54 50.93
C LYS A 277 -45.34 14.96 52.40
N ILE A 278 -44.14 15.05 52.96
CA ILE A 278 -43.88 15.76 54.23
C ILE A 278 -43.61 17.23 53.87
N PRO A 279 -44.36 18.21 54.40
CA PRO A 279 -43.98 19.61 54.33
C PRO A 279 -43.08 19.94 55.52
N ILE A 280 -41.98 20.66 55.31
CA ILE A 280 -41.37 21.46 56.37
C ILE A 280 -41.26 22.89 55.87
N SER A 281 -42.03 23.70 56.58
CA SER A 281 -42.09 25.16 56.58
C SER A 281 -41.04 25.72 57.54
N ALA A 282 -40.61 26.95 57.25
CA ALA A 282 -39.86 27.91 58.05
C ALA A 282 -38.35 27.67 58.18
#